data_AF-A0A4Q9L0S5-F1
#
_entry.id   AF-A0A4Q9L0S5-F1
#
_cell.length_a   1.000
_cell.length_b   1.000
_cell.length_c   1.000
_cell.angle_alpha   90.00
_cell.angle_beta   90.00
_cell.angle_gamma   90.00
#
_symmetry.space_group_name_H-M   'P 1'
#
loop_
_entity.id
_entity.type
_entity.pdbx_description
1 polymer ?
#
loop_
_entity_poly.entity_id
_entity_poly.type
_entity_poly.pdbx_seq_one_letter_code
_entity_poly.pdbx_strand_id
1 'polypeptide(L)'
;MKENSFDDQIKKKRNIITIFSCIFLGIMFTLLDCLSYGRNMLPKVKDDTSIENISMIIYLYSTITAQIFYGIFTKLESGIMAGAIVESFPYMHSIFNVCKEGNESINSVVTNTLLCLLISTMLVSFWSFLLKKYKIGGFLKMIPKAAITGCLGAIGLSQFSVAYGEICSNIFDSKALLLLSIMVICAFIAFLLQEKFSDVVFIVPLFSLIVISGFYVFFILILGNSLDNLILNEWLPKKESANLFLNQIWEKLSFKELSAKYVVKNIFNIFLLSL
;
A
#
# COMPACT_ATOMS: atom_id res chain seq x y z
N MET A 1 20.43 36.79 28.43
CA MET A 1 20.82 36.53 27.02
C MET A 1 21.37 35.11 26.74
N LYS A 2 21.23 34.13 27.66
CA LYS A 2 21.68 32.73 27.46
C LYS A 2 20.55 31.68 27.39
N GLU A 3 19.30 32.04 27.69
CA GLU A 3 18.16 31.09 27.67
C GLU A 3 17.71 30.72 26.25
N ASN A 4 17.77 31.65 25.28
CA ASN A 4 17.33 31.37 23.91
C ASN A 4 18.13 30.27 23.20
N SER A 5 19.41 30.04 23.55
CA SER A 5 20.21 29.02 22.85
C SER A 5 19.97 27.60 23.33
N PHE A 6 19.48 27.40 24.55
CA PHE A 6 19.23 26.07 25.11
C PHE A 6 17.85 25.56 24.70
N ASP A 7 16.84 26.42 24.73
CA ASP A 7 15.50 26.10 24.22
C ASP A 7 15.49 25.85 22.71
N ASP A 8 16.28 26.60 21.93
CA ASP A 8 16.44 26.34 20.49
C ASP A 8 17.14 25.01 20.21
N GLN A 9 18.10 24.60 21.04
CA GLN A 9 18.75 23.29 20.94
C GLN A 9 17.80 22.15 21.31
N ILE A 10 16.98 22.32 22.36
CA ILE A 10 15.95 21.35 22.75
C ILE A 10 14.89 21.22 21.64
N LYS A 11 14.44 22.34 21.08
CA LYS A 11 13.45 22.38 19.99
C LYS A 11 13.99 21.73 18.71
N LYS A 12 15.26 22.00 18.37
CA LYS A 12 15.95 21.38 17.22
C LYS A 12 16.20 19.89 17.43
N LYS A 13 16.57 19.47 18.64
CA LYS A 13 16.74 18.05 19.01
C LYS A 13 15.40 17.30 18.99
N ARG A 14 14.33 17.90 19.51
CA ARG A 14 12.96 17.35 19.47
C ARG A 14 12.49 17.17 18.03
N ASN A 15 12.79 18.13 17.15
CA ASN A 15 12.50 18.02 15.71
C ASN A 15 13.22 16.86 15.01
N ILE A 16 14.51 16.63 15.28
CA ILE A 16 15.26 15.52 14.66
C ILE A 16 14.69 14.17 15.09
N ILE A 17 14.37 14.03 16.38
CA ILE A 17 13.79 12.81 16.94
C ILE A 17 12.41 12.54 16.31
N THR A 18 11.59 13.57 16.16
CA THR A 18 10.29 13.46 15.49
C THR A 18 10.45 13.09 14.02
N ILE A 19 11.40 13.69 13.29
CA ILE A 19 11.69 13.32 11.89
C ILE A 19 12.07 11.85 11.79
N PHE A 20 12.97 11.37 12.64
CA PHE A 20 13.36 9.96 12.63
C PHE A 20 12.17 9.03 12.92
N SER A 21 11.33 9.40 13.88
CA SER A 21 10.10 8.66 14.19
C SER A 21 9.12 8.61 13.01
N CYS A 22 8.90 9.74 12.34
CA CYS A 22 8.04 9.82 11.17
C CYS A 22 8.58 9.01 9.99
N ILE A 23 9.90 9.06 9.73
CA ILE A 23 10.55 8.25 8.69
C ILE A 23 10.37 6.76 9.00
N PHE A 24 10.65 6.37 10.25
CA PHE A 24 10.53 4.99 10.67
C PHE A 24 9.08 4.48 10.56
N LEU A 25 8.10 5.27 11.01
CA LEU A 25 6.67 4.97 10.86
C LEU A 25 6.28 4.85 9.38
N GLY A 26 6.72 5.79 8.54
CA GLY A 26 6.42 5.80 7.11
C GLY A 26 6.96 4.58 6.39
N ILE A 27 8.19 4.14 6.71
CA ILE A 27 8.78 2.91 6.17
C ILE A 27 7.97 1.69 6.63
N MET A 28 7.62 1.61 7.92
CA MET A 28 6.81 0.49 8.43
C MET A 28 5.45 0.41 7.73
N PHE A 29 4.71 1.52 7.61
CA PHE A 29 3.42 1.52 6.90
C PHE A 29 3.57 1.19 5.42
N THR A 30 4.59 1.70 4.74
CA THR A 30 4.82 1.38 3.33
C THR A 30 5.09 -0.11 3.12
N LEU A 31 5.85 -0.75 4.02
CA LEU A 31 6.12 -2.19 3.97
C LEU A 31 4.87 -3.01 4.28
N LEU A 32 4.10 -2.63 5.31
CA LEU A 32 2.84 -3.29 5.65
C LEU A 32 1.83 -3.17 4.50
N ASP A 33 1.69 -1.99 3.91
CA ASP A 33 0.79 -1.78 2.78
C ASP A 33 1.26 -2.52 1.53
N CYS A 34 2.57 -2.63 1.29
CA CYS A 34 3.08 -3.46 0.21
C CYS A 34 2.70 -4.95 0.41
N LEU A 35 2.79 -5.44 1.65
CA LEU A 35 2.46 -6.82 1.98
C LEU A 35 0.94 -7.08 1.97
N SER A 36 0.10 -6.12 2.33
CA SER A 36 -1.35 -6.29 2.38
C SER A 36 -2.05 -5.87 1.08
N TYR A 37 -1.72 -4.70 0.54
CA TYR A 37 -2.30 -4.15 -0.68
C TYR A 37 -1.43 -4.42 -1.92
N GLY A 38 -0.11 -4.25 -1.83
CA GLY A 38 0.78 -4.44 -2.98
C GLY A 38 0.67 -5.81 -3.62
N ARG A 39 0.55 -6.88 -2.82
CA ARG A 39 0.31 -8.27 -3.30
C ARG A 39 -1.03 -8.44 -4.03
N ASN A 40 -2.03 -7.66 -3.65
CA ASN A 40 -3.40 -7.75 -4.14
C ASN A 40 -3.74 -6.69 -5.20
N MET A 41 -2.75 -5.88 -5.62
CA MET A 41 -2.96 -4.80 -6.56
C MET A 41 -3.43 -5.30 -7.94
N LEU A 42 -2.89 -6.43 -8.41
CA LEU A 42 -3.43 -7.19 -9.55
C LEU A 42 -4.09 -8.48 -9.07
N PRO A 43 -5.03 -9.06 -9.87
CA PRO A 43 -5.69 -10.31 -9.51
C PRO A 43 -4.71 -11.46 -9.37
N LYS A 44 -4.90 -12.29 -8.33
CA LYS A 44 -4.15 -13.54 -8.15
C LYS A 44 -4.45 -14.48 -9.32
N VAL A 45 -3.41 -15.00 -9.96
CA VAL A 45 -3.51 -16.05 -10.98
C VAL A 45 -3.13 -17.37 -10.32
N LYS A 46 -4.00 -18.38 -10.42
CA LYS A 46 -3.74 -19.71 -9.85
C LYS A 46 -2.39 -20.23 -10.38
N ASP A 47 -1.58 -20.73 -9.45
CA ASP A 47 -0.28 -21.36 -9.72
C ASP A 47 0.81 -20.45 -10.31
N ASP A 48 0.60 -19.12 -10.35
CA ASP A 48 1.61 -18.16 -10.82
C ASP A 48 1.86 -17.04 -9.80
N THR A 49 2.89 -17.23 -8.95
CA THR A 49 3.35 -16.24 -7.96
C THR A 49 4.00 -15.02 -8.59
N SER A 50 4.32 -15.06 -9.88
CA SER A 50 5.04 -13.97 -10.54
C SER A 50 4.18 -12.72 -10.74
N ILE A 51 2.86 -12.86 -10.81
CA ILE A 51 1.92 -11.72 -10.88
C ILE A 51 1.85 -10.98 -9.54
N GLU A 52 1.89 -11.72 -8.44
CA GLU A 52 1.98 -11.15 -7.10
C GLU A 52 3.28 -10.34 -6.94
N ASN A 53 4.42 -10.91 -7.40
CA ASN A 53 5.70 -10.22 -7.40
C ASN A 53 5.67 -8.94 -8.25
N ILE A 54 5.13 -8.99 -9.47
CA ILE A 54 4.96 -7.80 -10.32
C ILE A 54 4.11 -6.73 -9.61
N SER A 55 3.02 -7.14 -8.96
CA SER A 55 2.12 -6.23 -8.25
C SER A 55 2.84 -5.50 -7.12
N MET A 56 3.60 -6.24 -6.31
CA MET A 56 4.45 -5.67 -5.26
C MET A 56 5.54 -4.75 -5.82
N ILE A 57 6.18 -5.12 -6.93
CA ILE A 57 7.18 -4.27 -7.59
C ILE A 57 6.55 -2.96 -8.06
N ILE A 58 5.40 -3.00 -8.75
CA ILE A 58 4.73 -1.78 -9.19
C ILE A 58 4.37 -0.91 -7.99
N TYR A 59 3.83 -1.49 -6.92
CA TYR A 59 3.49 -0.77 -5.69
C TYR A 59 4.72 -0.07 -5.07
N LEU A 60 5.81 -0.81 -4.83
CA LEU A 60 7.00 -0.27 -4.17
C LEU A 60 7.72 0.77 -5.02
N TYR A 61 8.00 0.45 -6.28
CA TYR A 61 8.77 1.35 -7.15
C TYR A 61 7.99 2.62 -7.49
N SER A 62 6.67 2.53 -7.68
CA SER A 62 5.84 3.73 -7.86
C SER A 62 5.80 4.59 -6.60
N THR A 63 5.68 3.98 -5.42
CA THR A 63 5.67 4.68 -4.14
C THR A 63 7.01 5.37 -3.85
N ILE A 64 8.13 4.68 -4.04
CA ILE A 64 9.48 5.24 -3.88
C ILE A 64 9.68 6.41 -4.84
N THR A 65 9.32 6.22 -6.12
CA THR A 65 9.45 7.27 -7.13
C THR A 65 8.60 8.48 -6.77
N ALA A 66 7.33 8.27 -6.44
CA ALA A 66 6.43 9.33 -6.02
C ALA A 66 6.96 10.08 -4.79
N GLN A 67 7.47 9.36 -3.78
CA GLN A 67 8.02 9.97 -2.58
C GLN A 67 9.23 10.86 -2.88
N ILE A 68 10.13 10.44 -3.78
CA ILE A 68 11.28 11.24 -4.22
C ILE A 68 10.79 12.50 -4.96
N PHE A 69 9.89 12.35 -5.92
CA PHE A 69 9.37 13.48 -6.70
C PHE A 69 8.59 14.47 -5.81
N TYR A 70 7.75 13.99 -4.90
CA TYR A 70 7.08 14.85 -3.92
C TYR A 70 8.08 15.52 -3.00
N GLY A 71 9.10 14.81 -2.51
CA GLY A 71 10.13 15.39 -1.65
C GLY A 71 10.95 16.51 -2.33
N ILE A 72 11.19 16.42 -3.64
CA ILE A 72 11.99 17.41 -4.40
C ILE A 72 11.12 18.57 -4.88
N PHE A 73 9.93 18.29 -5.42
CA PHE A 73 9.14 19.28 -6.17
C PHE A 73 8.00 19.91 -5.38
N THR A 74 7.63 19.35 -4.22
CA THR A 74 6.57 19.94 -3.38
C THR A 74 7.02 21.26 -2.76
N LYS A 75 6.06 22.16 -2.54
CA LYS A 75 6.25 23.37 -1.73
C LYS A 75 5.53 23.29 -0.39
N LEU A 76 4.97 22.12 -0.07
CA LEU A 76 4.21 21.92 1.17
C LEU A 76 5.19 21.80 2.35
N GLU A 77 5.00 22.61 3.37
CA GLU A 77 5.74 22.57 4.64
C GLU A 77 5.18 21.50 5.57
N SER A 78 4.91 20.31 5.05
CA SER A 78 4.34 19.18 5.78
C SER A 78 4.96 17.87 5.32
N GLY A 79 4.99 16.87 6.21
CA GLY A 79 5.32 15.50 5.82
C GLY A 79 4.31 14.99 4.80
N ILE A 80 4.81 14.51 3.66
CA ILE A 80 4.00 13.85 2.62
C ILE A 80 4.41 12.39 2.59
N MET A 81 3.41 11.52 2.56
CA MET A 81 3.58 10.10 2.29
C MET A 81 2.87 9.80 0.97
N ALA A 82 3.63 9.34 -0.01
CA ALA A 82 3.06 8.75 -1.21
C ALA A 82 2.64 7.30 -0.94
N GLY A 83 1.61 6.83 -1.65
CA GLY A 83 1.15 5.44 -1.58
C GLY A 83 0.04 5.21 -2.60
N ALA A 84 -0.16 3.95 -3.00
CA ALA A 84 -1.28 3.58 -3.87
C ALA A 84 -2.59 3.57 -3.08
N ILE A 85 -3.66 4.08 -3.69
CA ILE A 85 -4.99 4.17 -3.09
C ILE A 85 -5.75 2.89 -3.43
N VAL A 86 -6.30 2.19 -2.42
CA VAL A 86 -6.93 0.86 -2.58
C VAL A 86 -8.19 0.91 -3.46
N GLU A 87 -8.87 2.03 -3.50
CA GLU A 87 -10.07 2.30 -4.30
C GLU A 87 -9.79 2.21 -5.81
N SER A 88 -8.52 2.31 -6.21
CA SER A 88 -8.10 2.12 -7.59
C SER A 88 -8.02 0.64 -8.03
N PHE A 89 -7.95 -0.29 -7.07
CA PHE A 89 -7.65 -1.70 -7.32
C PHE A 89 -8.75 -2.42 -8.12
N PRO A 90 -10.05 -2.21 -7.86
CA PRO A 90 -11.11 -2.82 -8.66
C PRO A 90 -11.01 -2.48 -10.15
N TYR A 91 -10.58 -1.26 -10.49
CA TYR A 91 -10.36 -0.85 -11.88
C TYR A 91 -9.11 -1.52 -12.48
N MET A 92 -8.04 -1.65 -11.70
CA MET A 92 -6.85 -2.40 -12.12
C MET A 92 -7.18 -3.88 -12.36
N HIS A 93 -7.99 -4.49 -11.48
CA HIS A 93 -8.48 -5.86 -11.65
C HIS A 93 -9.35 -6.01 -12.90
N SER A 94 -10.22 -5.04 -13.16
CA SER A 94 -11.07 -5.02 -14.37
C SER A 94 -10.21 -4.93 -15.64
N ILE A 95 -9.19 -4.06 -15.65
CA ILE A 95 -8.24 -3.94 -16.76
C ILE A 95 -7.53 -5.27 -17.00
N PHE A 96 -7.01 -5.88 -15.94
CA PHE A 96 -6.30 -7.16 -16.02
C PHE A 96 -7.21 -8.26 -16.57
N ASN A 97 -8.46 -8.35 -16.10
CA ASN A 97 -9.41 -9.37 -16.54
C ASN A 97 -9.77 -9.22 -18.02
N VAL A 98 -10.01 -8.00 -18.50
CA VAL A 98 -10.26 -7.73 -19.93
C VAL A 98 -9.05 -8.09 -20.79
N CYS A 99 -7.84 -7.84 -20.31
CA CYS A 99 -6.61 -8.26 -20.97
C CYS A 99 -6.45 -9.79 -20.97
N LYS A 100 -6.90 -10.47 -19.91
CA LYS A 100 -6.87 -11.93 -19.76
C LYS A 100 -7.86 -12.64 -20.67
N GLU A 101 -9.08 -12.14 -20.80
CA GLU A 101 -10.12 -12.74 -21.66
C GLU A 101 -9.73 -12.81 -23.15
N GLY A 102 -8.83 -11.93 -23.60
CA GLY A 102 -8.40 -11.91 -24.99
C GLY A 102 -7.08 -12.63 -25.29
N ASN A 103 -6.34 -13.10 -24.28
CA ASN A 103 -4.98 -13.62 -24.45
C ASN A 103 -4.78 -14.96 -23.74
N GLU A 104 -4.02 -15.85 -24.38
CA GLU A 104 -3.61 -17.13 -23.78
C GLU A 104 -2.29 -17.02 -23.00
N SER A 105 -1.40 -16.08 -23.35
CA SER A 105 -0.11 -15.90 -22.68
C SER A 105 -0.18 -14.89 -21.53
N ILE A 106 0.33 -15.27 -20.35
CA ILE A 106 0.37 -14.40 -19.17
C ILE A 106 1.24 -13.15 -19.40
N ASN A 107 2.30 -13.28 -20.21
CA ASN A 107 3.17 -12.16 -20.58
C ASN A 107 2.41 -11.11 -21.40
N SER A 108 1.54 -11.52 -22.33
CA SER A 108 0.68 -10.60 -23.09
C SER A 108 -0.29 -9.87 -22.16
N VAL A 109 -0.89 -10.59 -21.19
CA VAL A 109 -1.80 -10.00 -20.22
C VAL A 109 -1.10 -8.93 -19.38
N VAL A 110 0.08 -9.24 -18.83
CA VAL A 110 0.87 -8.28 -18.03
C VAL A 110 1.28 -7.08 -18.87
N THR A 111 1.80 -7.30 -20.07
CA THR A 111 2.27 -6.24 -20.96
C THR A 111 1.14 -5.27 -21.34
N ASN A 112 -0.02 -5.79 -21.74
CA ASN A 112 -1.16 -4.96 -22.09
C ASN A 112 -1.81 -4.29 -20.87
N THR A 113 -1.77 -4.92 -19.70
CA THR A 113 -2.19 -4.31 -18.44
C THR A 113 -1.30 -3.11 -18.09
N LEU A 114 0.02 -3.28 -18.13
CA LEU A 114 0.99 -2.20 -17.90
C LEU A 114 0.81 -1.05 -18.89
N LEU A 115 0.52 -1.33 -20.16
CA LEU A 115 0.20 -0.30 -21.14
C LEU A 115 -1.04 0.51 -20.74
N CYS A 116 -2.11 -0.15 -20.30
CA CYS A 116 -3.33 0.53 -19.83
C CYS A 116 -3.06 1.38 -18.58
N LEU A 117 -2.27 0.87 -17.63
CA LEU A 117 -1.86 1.62 -16.44
C LEU A 117 -1.00 2.85 -16.79
N LEU A 118 -0.10 2.73 -17.77
CA LEU A 118 0.71 3.84 -18.27
C LEU A 118 -0.16 4.94 -18.87
N ILE A 119 -1.14 4.58 -19.70
CA ILE A 119 -2.09 5.55 -20.27
C ILE A 119 -2.92 6.22 -19.17
N SER A 120 -3.39 5.45 -18.18
CA SER A 120 -4.10 6.01 -17.01
C SER A 120 -3.23 7.02 -16.27
N THR A 121 -1.95 6.70 -16.04
CA THR A 121 -1.00 7.59 -15.35
C THR A 121 -0.77 8.88 -16.11
N MET A 122 -0.69 8.81 -17.45
CA MET A 122 -0.62 10.00 -18.31
C MET A 122 -1.89 10.85 -18.22
N LEU A 123 -3.07 10.23 -18.13
CA LEU A 123 -4.34 10.93 -17.93
C LEU A 123 -4.41 11.59 -16.56
N VAL A 124 -3.99 10.93 -15.47
CA VAL A 124 -3.90 11.54 -14.13
C VAL A 124 -3.00 12.78 -14.15
N SER A 125 -1.85 12.69 -14.81
CA SER A 125 -0.93 13.83 -14.99
C SER A 125 -1.61 14.97 -15.77
N PHE A 126 -2.34 14.63 -16.83
CA PHE A 126 -3.11 15.59 -17.62
C PHE A 126 -4.21 16.27 -16.80
N TRP A 127 -5.02 15.52 -16.05
CA TRP A 127 -6.05 16.07 -15.16
C TRP A 127 -5.45 16.96 -14.07
N SER A 128 -4.36 16.52 -13.45
CA SER A 128 -3.62 17.31 -12.45
C SER A 128 -3.10 18.63 -13.04
N PHE A 129 -2.59 18.60 -14.27
CA PHE A 129 -2.19 19.79 -15.00
C PHE A 129 -3.37 20.74 -15.28
N LEU A 130 -4.52 20.21 -15.71
CA LEU A 130 -5.72 21.02 -15.95
C LEU A 130 -6.26 21.65 -14.64
N LEU A 131 -6.34 20.88 -13.56
CA LEU A 131 -6.76 21.38 -12.24
C LEU A 131 -5.88 22.54 -11.78
N LYS A 132 -4.57 22.43 -11.98
CA LYS A 132 -3.60 23.51 -11.69
C LYS A 132 -3.79 24.71 -12.62
N LYS A 133 -3.90 24.50 -13.94
CA LYS A 133 -4.04 25.56 -14.95
C LYS A 133 -5.29 26.40 -14.73
N TYR A 134 -6.42 25.76 -14.44
CA TYR A 134 -7.71 26.42 -14.23
C TYR A 134 -7.97 26.81 -12.77
N LYS A 135 -7.01 26.55 -11.85
CA LYS A 135 -7.12 26.84 -10.41
C LYS A 135 -8.40 26.26 -9.77
N ILE A 136 -8.84 25.09 -10.24
CA ILE A 136 -10.09 24.43 -9.81
C ILE A 136 -9.99 23.97 -8.34
N GLY A 137 -8.79 23.91 -7.77
CA GLY A 137 -8.58 23.58 -6.35
C GLY A 137 -9.37 24.45 -5.36
N GLY A 138 -9.81 25.66 -5.75
CA GLY A 138 -10.73 26.47 -4.95
C GLY A 138 -12.10 25.82 -4.73
N PHE A 139 -12.61 25.08 -5.72
CA PHE A 139 -13.91 24.38 -5.65
C PHE A 139 -13.87 23.17 -4.72
N LEU A 140 -12.70 22.58 -4.46
CA LEU A 140 -12.57 21.49 -3.49
C LEU A 140 -13.01 21.91 -2.08
N LYS A 141 -12.90 23.21 -1.75
CA LYS A 141 -13.37 23.76 -0.46
C LYS A 141 -14.89 23.78 -0.33
N MET A 142 -15.63 23.64 -1.44
CA MET A 142 -17.10 23.64 -1.46
C MET A 142 -17.69 22.25 -1.29
N ILE A 143 -16.86 21.19 -1.24
CA ILE A 143 -17.35 19.82 -1.03
C ILE A 143 -17.99 19.73 0.37
N PRO A 144 -19.25 19.24 0.49
CA PRO A 144 -19.92 19.10 1.77
C PRO A 144 -19.13 18.21 2.73
N LYS A 145 -18.93 18.66 3.97
CA LYS A 145 -18.22 17.88 5.01
C LYS A 145 -18.80 16.48 5.19
N ALA A 146 -20.13 16.36 5.14
CA ALA A 146 -20.82 15.08 5.25
C ALA A 146 -20.42 14.07 4.15
N ALA A 147 -20.18 14.54 2.93
CA ALA A 147 -19.72 13.70 1.83
C ALA A 147 -18.28 13.22 2.09
N ILE A 148 -17.39 14.11 2.52
CA ILE A 148 -15.99 13.76 2.85
C ILE A 148 -15.96 12.73 3.99
N THR A 149 -16.69 12.97 5.08
CA THR A 149 -16.76 12.04 6.21
C THR A 149 -17.38 10.70 5.83
N GLY A 150 -18.39 10.71 4.94
CA GLY A 150 -19.00 9.49 4.41
C GLY A 150 -18.02 8.66 3.59
N CYS A 151 -17.25 9.29 2.69
CA CYS A 151 -16.20 8.62 1.93
C CYS A 151 -15.12 8.03 2.85
N LEU A 152 -14.61 8.80 3.81
CA LEU A 152 -13.62 8.28 4.78
C LEU A 152 -14.15 7.08 5.58
N GLY A 153 -15.42 7.11 5.98
CA GLY A 153 -16.07 5.97 6.64
C GLY A 153 -16.17 4.74 5.74
N ALA A 154 -16.55 4.93 4.47
CA ALA A 154 -16.61 3.84 3.47
C ALA A 154 -15.22 3.22 3.24
N ILE A 155 -14.17 4.04 3.16
CA ILE A 155 -12.78 3.58 3.05
C ILE A 155 -12.41 2.73 4.27
N GLY A 156 -12.69 3.21 5.48
CA GLY A 156 -12.46 2.46 6.72
C GLY A 156 -13.17 1.10 6.74
N LEU A 157 -14.44 1.05 6.32
CA LEU A 157 -15.20 -0.20 6.23
C LEU A 157 -14.64 -1.15 5.17
N SER A 158 -14.17 -0.62 4.03
CA SER A 158 -13.59 -1.44 2.96
C SER A 158 -12.35 -2.22 3.42
N GLN A 159 -11.61 -1.70 4.40
CA GLN A 159 -10.43 -2.39 4.95
C GLN A 159 -10.75 -3.70 5.65
N PHE A 160 -11.94 -3.85 6.23
CA PHE A 160 -12.37 -5.14 6.78
C PHE A 160 -12.55 -6.19 5.68
N SER A 161 -13.01 -5.79 4.50
CA SER A 161 -13.13 -6.70 3.36
C SER A 161 -11.77 -7.16 2.84
N VAL A 162 -10.77 -6.27 2.84
CA VAL A 162 -9.40 -6.61 2.44
C VAL A 162 -8.76 -7.53 3.47
N ALA A 163 -8.86 -7.19 4.76
CA ALA A 163 -8.38 -8.05 5.84
C ALA A 163 -9.03 -9.45 5.80
N TYR A 164 -10.32 -9.52 5.50
CA TYR A 164 -11.03 -10.78 5.33
C TYR A 164 -10.43 -11.64 4.21
N GLY A 165 -10.16 -11.04 3.04
CA GLY A 165 -9.57 -11.74 1.89
C GLY A 165 -8.17 -12.32 2.15
N GLU A 166 -7.41 -11.77 3.10
CA GLU A 166 -6.09 -12.26 3.48
C GLU A 166 -6.13 -13.33 4.59
N ILE A 167 -7.09 -13.27 5.52
CA ILE A 167 -7.13 -14.17 6.68
C ILE A 167 -7.76 -15.54 6.33
N CYS A 168 -8.86 -15.59 5.55
CA CYS A 168 -9.52 -16.86 5.21
C CYS A 168 -10.57 -16.71 4.11
N SER A 169 -10.81 -17.77 3.33
CA SER A 169 -11.94 -17.87 2.40
C SER A 169 -13.31 -18.01 3.10
N ASN A 170 -13.34 -18.36 4.39
CA ASN A 170 -14.56 -18.57 5.20
C ASN A 170 -14.56 -17.78 6.53
N ILE A 171 -15.62 -17.00 6.77
CA ILE A 171 -15.86 -16.12 7.95
C ILE A 171 -15.86 -16.85 9.29
N PHE A 172 -16.24 -18.12 9.31
CA PHE A 172 -16.47 -18.88 10.54
C PHE A 172 -15.32 -19.80 10.95
N ASP A 173 -14.12 -19.63 10.34
CA ASP A 173 -12.96 -20.33 10.87
C ASP A 173 -12.60 -19.77 12.25
N SER A 174 -12.59 -20.65 13.26
CA SER A 174 -12.29 -20.30 14.65
C SER A 174 -10.90 -19.69 14.79
N LYS A 175 -9.97 -20.05 13.90
CA LYS A 175 -8.61 -19.47 13.85
C LYS A 175 -8.61 -18.02 13.37
N ALA A 176 -9.39 -17.72 12.33
CA ALA A 176 -9.50 -16.37 11.77
C ALA A 176 -10.09 -15.38 12.78
N LEU A 177 -11.17 -15.79 13.45
CA LEU A 177 -11.82 -15.01 14.50
C LEU A 177 -10.89 -14.76 15.69
N LEU A 178 -10.11 -15.78 16.10
CA LEU A 178 -9.12 -15.64 17.17
C LEU A 178 -8.03 -14.64 16.79
N LEU A 179 -7.43 -14.76 15.61
CA LEU A 179 -6.39 -13.81 15.13
C LEU A 179 -6.92 -12.38 15.05
N LEU A 180 -8.12 -12.19 14.49
CA LEU A 180 -8.75 -10.88 14.41
C LEU A 180 -9.02 -10.29 15.80
N SER A 181 -9.49 -11.10 16.75
CA SER A 181 -9.72 -10.66 18.13
C SER A 181 -8.42 -10.20 18.81
N ILE A 182 -7.32 -10.93 18.62
CA ILE A 182 -6.00 -10.55 19.16
C ILE A 182 -5.55 -9.23 18.56
N MET A 183 -5.69 -9.04 17.24
CA MET A 183 -5.30 -7.80 16.57
C MET A 183 -6.12 -6.60 17.01
N VAL A 184 -7.43 -6.77 17.21
CA VAL A 184 -8.30 -5.70 17.75
C VAL A 184 -7.88 -5.32 19.17
N ILE A 185 -7.56 -6.31 20.02
CA ILE A 185 -7.06 -6.06 21.38
C ILE A 185 -5.72 -5.32 21.34
N CYS A 186 -4.79 -5.76 20.48
CA CYS A 186 -3.51 -5.09 20.28
C CYS A 186 -3.70 -3.64 19.81
N ALA A 187 -4.57 -3.39 18.83
CA ALA A 187 -4.87 -2.04 18.35
C ALA A 187 -5.48 -1.16 19.46
N PHE A 188 -6.37 -1.72 20.28
CA PHE A 188 -6.95 -1.00 21.41
C PHE A 188 -5.90 -0.66 22.48
N ILE A 189 -4.98 -1.58 22.79
CA ILE A 189 -3.85 -1.32 23.70
C ILE A 189 -2.94 -0.24 23.12
N ALA A 190 -2.62 -0.28 21.83
CA ALA A 190 -1.82 0.74 21.17
C ALA A 190 -2.47 2.12 21.27
N PHE A 191 -3.79 2.19 21.07
CA PHE A 191 -4.57 3.41 21.22
C PHE A 191 -4.49 3.96 22.66
N LEU A 192 -4.72 3.12 23.67
CA LEU A 192 -4.63 3.53 25.08
C LEU A 192 -3.22 4.00 25.47
N LEU A 193 -2.19 3.32 24.97
CA LEU A 193 -0.80 3.73 25.18
C LEU A 193 -0.51 5.08 24.54
N GLN A 194 -0.97 5.30 23.31
CA GLN A 194 -0.81 6.56 22.60
C GLN A 194 -1.53 7.72 23.31
N GLU A 195 -2.74 7.48 23.83
CA GLU A 195 -3.50 8.48 24.59
C GLU A 195 -2.83 8.80 25.94
N LYS A 196 -2.37 7.77 26.66
CA LYS A 196 -1.73 7.94 27.97
C LYS A 196 -0.35 8.62 27.87
N PHE A 197 0.39 8.37 26.80
CA PHE A 197 1.77 8.83 26.63
C PHE A 197 1.94 9.69 25.38
N SER A 198 1.06 10.68 25.19
CA SER A 198 1.02 11.54 23.99
C SER A 198 2.34 12.25 23.66
N ASP A 199 3.23 12.43 24.64
CA ASP A 199 4.53 13.08 24.45
C ASP A 199 5.59 12.18 23.77
N VAL A 200 5.37 10.87 23.73
CA VAL A 200 6.34 9.91 23.19
C VAL A 200 6.00 9.58 21.73
N VAL A 201 6.79 10.13 20.82
CA VAL A 201 6.57 10.03 19.36
C VAL A 201 6.71 8.58 18.83
N PHE A 202 7.48 7.73 19.51
CA PHE A 202 7.79 6.37 19.05
C PHE A 202 6.82 5.27 19.49
N ILE A 203 5.73 5.58 20.18
CA ILE A 203 4.82 4.55 20.69
C ILE A 203 4.30 3.67 19.56
N VAL A 204 3.68 4.26 18.53
CA VAL A 204 3.10 3.49 17.42
C VAL A 204 4.15 2.66 16.69
N PRO A 205 5.31 3.22 16.27
CA PRO A 205 6.32 2.41 15.60
C PRO A 205 6.95 1.30 16.47
N LEU A 206 7.20 1.56 17.76
CA LEU A 206 7.72 0.54 18.67
C LEU A 206 6.67 -0.54 18.92
N PHE A 207 5.41 -0.15 19.07
CA PHE A 207 4.31 -1.10 19.23
C PHE A 207 4.21 -2.03 18.02
N SER A 208 4.25 -1.49 16.79
CA SER A 208 4.24 -2.33 15.59
C SER A 208 5.43 -3.28 15.52
N LEU A 209 6.63 -2.82 15.90
CA LEU A 209 7.82 -3.68 15.98
C LEU A 209 7.66 -4.79 17.02
N ILE A 210 7.09 -4.49 18.19
CA ILE A 210 6.85 -5.46 19.26
C ILE A 210 5.86 -6.51 18.81
N VAL A 211 4.78 -6.13 18.10
CA VAL A 211 3.81 -7.09 17.57
C VAL A 211 4.47 -8.03 16.56
N ILE A 212 5.21 -7.49 15.58
CA ILE A 212 5.90 -8.30 14.57
C ILE A 212 6.97 -9.20 15.22
N SER A 213 7.82 -8.64 16.08
CA SER A 213 8.89 -9.41 16.74
C SER A 213 8.32 -10.45 17.69
N GLY A 214 7.25 -10.10 18.41
CA GLY A 214 6.54 -10.98 19.34
C GLY A 214 5.99 -12.22 18.65
N PHE A 215 5.50 -12.11 17.42
CA PHE A 215 5.10 -13.26 16.61
C PHE A 215 6.25 -14.26 16.43
N TYR A 216 7.40 -13.80 15.93
CA TYR A 216 8.56 -14.68 15.70
C TYR A 216 9.11 -15.26 17.01
N VAL A 217 9.21 -14.45 18.05
CA VAL A 217 9.65 -14.88 19.38
C VAL A 217 8.73 -15.97 19.94
N PHE A 218 7.41 -15.78 19.87
CA PHE A 218 6.43 -16.74 20.35
C PHE A 218 6.53 -18.08 19.60
N PHE A 219 6.56 -18.05 18.27
CA PHE A 219 6.56 -19.29 17.47
C PHE A 219 7.90 -20.03 17.48
N ILE A 220 9.02 -19.32 17.48
CA ILE A 220 10.36 -19.93 17.43
C ILE A 220 10.83 -20.34 18.83
N LEU A 221 10.73 -19.46 19.83
CA LEU A 221 11.31 -19.72 21.16
C LEU A 221 10.36 -20.47 22.09
N ILE A 222 9.04 -20.23 22.03
CA ILE A 222 8.09 -20.83 22.98
C ILE A 222 7.52 -22.14 22.42
N LEU A 223 7.12 -22.15 21.15
CA LEU A 223 6.58 -23.35 20.48
C LEU A 223 7.65 -24.26 19.89
N GLY A 224 8.90 -23.80 19.76
CA GLY A 224 9.99 -24.58 19.16
C GLY A 224 9.76 -24.95 17.70
N ASN A 225 8.88 -24.24 17.00
CA ASN A 225 8.58 -24.52 15.60
C ASN A 225 9.71 -24.03 14.68
N SER A 226 10.11 -24.87 13.73
CA SER A 226 11.01 -24.43 12.65
C SER A 226 10.32 -23.43 11.74
N LEU A 227 11.09 -22.51 11.14
CA LEU A 227 10.59 -21.58 10.13
C LEU A 227 9.93 -22.32 8.95
N ASP A 228 10.46 -23.50 8.60
CA ASP A 228 9.91 -24.31 7.52
C ASP A 228 8.53 -24.88 7.88
N ASN A 229 8.28 -25.22 9.16
CA ASN A 229 6.93 -25.62 9.61
C ASN A 229 5.92 -24.46 9.53
N LEU A 230 6.36 -23.21 9.74
CA LEU A 230 5.50 -22.04 9.58
C LEU A 230 5.17 -21.79 8.11
N ILE A 231 6.12 -22.00 7.20
CA ILE A 231 5.90 -21.90 5.75
C ILE A 231 4.96 -23.02 5.27
N LEU A 232 5.16 -24.26 5.73
CA LEU A 232 4.33 -25.42 5.37
C LEU A 232 2.87 -25.25 5.83
N ASN A 233 2.67 -24.63 6.98
CA ASN A 233 1.33 -24.34 7.53
C ASN A 233 0.75 -23.01 7.02
N GLU A 234 1.36 -22.37 6.01
CA GLU A 234 0.92 -21.11 5.38
C GLU A 234 0.88 -19.88 6.33
N TRP A 235 1.59 -19.93 7.45
CA TRP A 235 1.77 -18.77 8.35
C TRP A 235 2.78 -17.77 7.79
N LEU A 236 3.69 -18.23 6.93
CA LEU A 236 4.70 -17.41 6.25
C LEU A 236 4.64 -17.63 4.74
N PRO A 237 4.92 -16.59 3.93
CA PRO A 237 5.00 -16.73 2.48
C PRO A 237 6.16 -17.66 2.06
N LYS A 238 5.99 -18.33 0.91
CA LYS A 238 7.01 -19.25 0.35
C LYS A 238 8.25 -18.46 -0.10
N LYS A 239 9.45 -19.00 0.14
CA LYS A 239 10.75 -18.32 -0.11
C LYS A 239 10.94 -17.77 -1.54
N GLU A 240 10.30 -18.35 -2.55
CA GLU A 240 10.41 -17.91 -3.96
C GLU A 240 9.76 -16.55 -4.25
N SER A 241 8.87 -16.05 -3.39
CA SER A 241 8.24 -14.73 -3.57
C SER A 241 9.09 -13.54 -3.09
N ALA A 242 10.33 -13.77 -2.65
CA ALA A 242 11.12 -12.76 -1.94
C ALA A 242 12.00 -11.87 -2.83
N ASN A 243 12.26 -12.25 -4.08
CA ASN A 243 13.15 -11.49 -4.97
C ASN A 243 12.35 -10.45 -5.77
N LEU A 244 12.13 -9.27 -5.19
CA LEU A 244 11.43 -8.14 -5.83
C LEU A 244 12.39 -7.29 -6.68
N PHE A 245 12.87 -7.84 -7.80
CA PHE A 245 13.75 -7.12 -8.72
C PHE A 245 12.98 -6.54 -9.90
N LEU A 246 13.30 -5.30 -10.27
CA LEU A 246 12.73 -4.64 -11.45
C LEU A 246 12.91 -5.45 -12.74
N ASN A 247 13.97 -6.27 -12.83
CA ASN A 247 14.24 -7.14 -13.97
C ASN A 247 13.11 -8.14 -14.24
N GLN A 248 12.34 -8.55 -13.24
CA GLN A 248 11.21 -9.46 -13.42
C GLN A 248 10.08 -8.86 -14.26
N ILE A 249 9.91 -7.52 -14.21
CA ILE A 249 8.98 -6.83 -15.11
C ILE A 249 9.51 -6.92 -16.55
N TRP A 250 10.81 -6.66 -16.74
CA TRP A 250 11.44 -6.71 -18.06
C TRP A 250 11.40 -8.09 -18.70
N GLU A 251 11.58 -9.15 -17.92
CA GLU A 251 11.50 -10.54 -18.38
C GLU A 251 10.10 -10.93 -18.87
N LYS A 252 9.06 -10.29 -18.33
CA LYS A 252 7.66 -10.54 -18.70
C LYS A 252 7.11 -9.59 -19.75
N LEU A 253 7.82 -8.52 -20.07
CA LEU A 253 7.41 -7.57 -21.08
C LEU A 253 7.64 -8.14 -22.48
N SER A 254 6.55 -8.36 -23.20
CA SER A 254 6.53 -8.84 -24.57
C SER A 254 6.05 -7.73 -25.51
N PHE A 255 6.95 -6.83 -25.91
CA PHE A 255 6.60 -5.69 -26.79
C PHE A 255 5.93 -6.10 -28.11
N LYS A 256 6.17 -7.33 -28.58
CA LYS A 256 5.52 -7.89 -29.78
C LYS A 256 4.03 -8.18 -29.59
N GLU A 257 3.58 -8.36 -28.34
CA GLU A 257 2.20 -8.71 -27.99
C GLU A 257 1.37 -7.47 -27.58
N LEU A 258 1.94 -6.27 -27.70
CA LEU A 258 1.22 -5.02 -27.48
C LEU A 258 0.09 -4.86 -28.50
N SER A 259 -1.12 -4.64 -28.01
CA SER A 259 -2.28 -4.44 -28.88
C SER A 259 -3.15 -3.29 -28.42
N ALA A 260 -3.33 -2.30 -29.32
CA ALA A 260 -4.24 -1.18 -29.12
C ALA A 260 -5.70 -1.61 -28.89
N LYS A 261 -6.07 -2.83 -29.31
CA LYS A 261 -7.40 -3.41 -29.07
C LYS A 261 -7.73 -3.48 -27.58
N TYR A 262 -6.75 -3.83 -26.74
CA TYR A 262 -6.97 -3.94 -25.29
C TYR A 262 -7.13 -2.57 -24.63
N VAL A 263 -6.39 -1.57 -25.11
CA VAL A 263 -6.56 -0.18 -24.67
C VAL A 263 -7.97 0.31 -24.99
N VAL A 264 -8.45 0.07 -26.21
CA VAL A 264 -9.80 0.49 -26.62
C VAL A 264 -10.87 -0.22 -25.79
N LYS A 265 -10.74 -1.53 -25.57
CA LYS A 265 -11.68 -2.28 -24.72
C LYS A 265 -11.68 -1.79 -23.27
N ASN A 266 -10.53 -1.34 -22.75
CA ASN A 266 -10.39 -0.85 -21.39
C ASN A 266 -10.57 0.65 -21.23
N ILE A 267 -11.00 1.38 -22.27
CA ILE A 267 -11.01 2.85 -22.26
C ILE A 267 -11.79 3.42 -21.06
N PHE A 268 -12.91 2.80 -20.69
CA PHE A 268 -13.73 3.21 -19.56
C PHE A 268 -13.03 2.96 -18.21
N ASN A 269 -12.42 1.78 -18.05
CA ASN A 269 -11.67 1.45 -16.83
C ASN A 269 -10.42 2.34 -16.67
N ILE A 270 -9.74 2.63 -17.78
CA ILE A 270 -8.59 3.55 -17.81
C ILE A 270 -9.02 4.95 -17.40
N PHE A 271 -10.16 5.43 -17.92
CA PHE A 271 -10.69 6.74 -17.57
C PHE A 271 -11.07 6.81 -16.08
N LEU A 272 -11.80 5.81 -15.57
CA LEU A 272 -12.19 5.75 -14.16
C LEU A 272 -11.00 5.63 -13.21
N LEU A 273 -9.96 4.88 -13.60
CA LEU A 273 -8.71 4.78 -12.84
C LEU A 273 -7.96 6.12 -12.79
N SER A 274 -8.19 7.00 -13.76
CA SER A 274 -7.50 8.29 -13.88
C SER A 274 -8.15 9.46 -13.14
N LEU A 275 -9.32 9.24 -12.55
CA LEU A 275 -10.19 10.27 -11.98
C LEU A 275 -10.15 10.23 -10.45
#